data_AF-A0A0K8Q755-F1
#
_entry.id   AF-A0A0K8Q755-F1
#
_cell.length_a   1.000
_cell.length_b   1.000
_cell.length_c   1.000
_cell.angle_alpha   90.00
_cell.angle_beta   90.00
_cell.angle_gamma   90.00
#
_symmetry.space_group_name_H-M   'P 1'
#
loop_
_entity.id
_entity.type
_entity.pdbx_description
1 polymer ?
#
loop_
_entity_poly.entity_id
_entity_poly.type
_entity_poly.pdbx_seq_one_letter_code
_entity_poly.pdbx_strand_id
1 'polypeptide(L)' 'MILQGVENMYETDQVRPVIDKAAALSGREYTSAESADDPHHTDDVRMRVVADHIRSALC' A
#
# COMPACT_ATOMS: atom_id res chain seq x y z
N MET A 1 1.77 9.24 8.82
CA MET A 1 1.67 8.61 10.15
C MET A 1 1.35 9.62 11.23
N ILE A 2 2.31 10.17 11.97
CA ILE A 2 2.05 10.93 13.21
C ILE A 2 1.20 12.21 13.01
N LEU A 3 1.45 12.99 11.95
CA LEU A 3 0.64 14.18 11.63
C LEU A 3 -0.78 13.84 11.12
N GLN A 4 -1.01 12.59 10.74
CA GLN A 4 -2.30 12.10 10.23
C GLN A 4 -2.88 10.97 11.10
N GLY A 5 -2.28 10.69 12.26
CA GLY A 5 -2.66 9.60 13.16
C GLY A 5 -2.58 8.18 12.58
N VAL A 6 -1.94 7.95 11.43
CA VAL A 6 -1.86 6.61 10.80
C VAL A 6 -0.65 5.82 11.28
N GLU A 7 -0.76 4.48 11.29
CA GLU A 7 0.25 3.53 11.78
C GLU A 7 1.16 2.96 10.68
N ASN A 8 0.91 3.31 9.41
CA ASN A 8 1.87 3.04 8.32
C ASN A 8 2.04 4.23 7.35
N MET A 9 3.22 4.37 6.73
CA MET A 9 3.48 5.32 5.64
C MET A 9 2.59 5.05 4.43
N TYR A 10 2.20 3.80 4.20
CA TYR A 10 1.34 3.39 3.08
C TYR A 10 -0.15 3.74 3.30
N GLU A 11 -0.50 4.17 4.51
CA GLU A 11 -1.86 4.54 4.89
C GLU A 11 -2.07 6.05 4.91
N THR A 12 -1.04 6.82 4.55
CA THR A 12 -1.21 8.27 4.37
C THR A 12 -2.05 8.56 3.14
N ASP A 13 -2.71 9.72 3.16
CA ASP A 13 -3.53 10.23 2.05
C ASP A 13 -2.79 10.31 0.72
N GLN A 14 -1.46 10.45 0.75
CA GLN A 14 -0.62 10.49 -0.44
C GLN A 14 -0.44 9.12 -1.12
N VAL A 15 -0.51 8.02 -0.36
CA VAL A 15 -0.17 6.67 -0.87
C VAL A 15 -1.40 5.77 -0.94
N ARG A 16 -2.37 5.95 -0.02
CA ARG A 16 -3.57 5.11 0.05
C ARG A 16 -4.39 5.07 -1.24
N PRO A 17 -4.65 6.20 -1.95
CA PRO A 17 -5.43 6.18 -3.19
C PRO A 17 -4.75 5.38 -4.32
N VAL A 18 -3.41 5.33 -4.33
CA VAL A 18 -2.63 4.58 -5.32
C VAL A 18 -2.73 3.09 -5.05
N ILE A 19 -2.65 2.69 -3.76
CA ILE A 19 -2.83 1.30 -3.34
C ILE A 19 -4.26 0.83 -3.64
N ASP A 20 -5.28 1.64 -3.34
CA ASP A 20 -6.67 1.29 -3.62
C ASP A 20 -6.91 1.11 -5.13
N LYS A 21 -6.26 1.93 -5.97
CA LYS A 21 -6.32 1.78 -7.42
C LYS A 21 -5.59 0.52 -7.90
N ALA A 22 -4.43 0.20 -7.33
CA ALA A 22 -3.68 -1.02 -7.65
C ALA A 22 -4.45 -2.28 -7.21
N ALA A 23 -5.11 -2.23 -6.06
CA ALA A 23 -6.00 -3.28 -5.54
C ALA A 23 -7.18 -3.51 -6.50
N ALA A 24 -7.88 -2.44 -6.91
CA ALA A 24 -8.99 -2.53 -7.84
C ALA A 24 -8.58 -3.09 -9.22
N LEU A 25 -7.39 -2.74 -9.71
CA LEU A 25 -6.89 -3.23 -11.01
C LEU A 25 -6.42 -4.68 -10.97
N SER A 26 -5.89 -5.12 -9.83
CA SER A 26 -5.38 -6.48 -9.65
C SER A 26 -6.43 -7.49 -9.17
N GLY A 27 -7.60 -7.00 -8.71
CA GLY A 27 -8.63 -7.82 -8.09
C GLY A 27 -8.23 -8.41 -6.73
N ARG A 28 -7.20 -7.84 -6.08
CA ARG A 28 -6.73 -8.27 -4.76
C ARG A 28 -7.00 -7.18 -3.73
N GLU A 29 -7.54 -7.57 -2.58
CA GLU A 29 -7.72 -6.65 -1.46
C GLU A 29 -6.40 -6.37 -0.76
N TYR A 30 -6.22 -5.11 -0.36
CA TYR A 30 -5.10 -4.68 0.47
C TYR A 30 -5.53 -4.71 1.93
N THR A 31 -4.87 -5.54 2.74
CA THR A 31 -5.26 -5.82 4.14
C THR A 31 -4.36 -5.16 5.20
N SER A 32 -3.33 -4.42 4.77
CA SER A 32 -2.30 -3.86 5.66
C SER A 32 -1.57 -4.91 6.51
N ALA A 33 -1.37 -6.13 6.01
CA ALA A 33 -0.67 -7.20 6.69
C ALA A 33 0.82 -6.90 6.88
N GLU A 34 1.23 -6.68 8.13
CA GLU A 34 2.62 -6.39 8.51
C GLU A 34 3.47 -7.65 8.73
N SER A 35 2.85 -8.76 9.14
CA SER A 35 3.53 -10.00 9.49
C SER A 35 3.70 -10.94 8.30
N ALA A 36 4.88 -11.52 8.14
CA ALA A 36 5.18 -12.46 7.06
C ALA A 36 4.39 -13.78 7.15
N ASP A 37 3.82 -14.08 8.33
CA ASP A 37 2.94 -15.23 8.56
C ASP A 37 1.52 -15.02 8.00
N ASP A 38 1.16 -13.79 7.63
CA ASP A 38 -0.14 -13.50 7.04
C ASP A 38 -0.16 -13.90 5.55
N PRO A 39 -1.14 -14.71 5.10
CA PRO A 39 -1.27 -15.09 3.70
C PRO A 39 -1.39 -13.90 2.74
N HIS A 40 -1.85 -12.74 3.20
CA HIS A 40 -2.00 -11.52 2.39
C HIS A 40 -0.76 -10.62 2.38
N HIS A 41 0.25 -10.90 3.22
CA HIS A 41 1.46 -10.08 3.31
C HIS A 41 2.19 -9.93 1.98
N THR A 42 2.28 -11.00 1.19
CA THR A 42 2.97 -10.96 -0.11
C THR A 42 2.25 -10.04 -1.10
N ASP A 43 0.92 -10.02 -1.09
CA ASP A 43 0.14 -9.14 -1.95
C ASP A 43 0.24 -7.69 -1.50
N ASP A 44 0.17 -7.45 -0.19
CA ASP A 44 0.32 -6.13 0.39
C ASP A 44 1.70 -5.53 0.11
N VAL A 45 2.77 -6.34 0.20
CA VAL A 45 4.12 -5.92 -0.20
C VAL A 45 4.18 -5.56 -1.68
N ARG A 46 3.55 -6.33 -2.57
CA ARG A 46 3.51 -6.00 -4.01
C ARG A 46 2.78 -4.69 -4.27
N MET A 47 1.65 -4.45 -3.62
CA MET A 47 0.91 -3.18 -3.75
C MET A 47 1.74 -2.00 -3.25
N ARG A 48 2.45 -2.16 -2.13
CA ARG A 48 3.36 -1.14 -1.57
C ARG A 48 4.49 -0.79 -2.54
N VAL A 49 5.11 -1.81 -3.15
CA VAL A 49 6.17 -1.62 -4.16
C VAL A 49 5.64 -0.86 -5.37
N VAL A 50 4.47 -1.24 -5.90
CA VAL A 50 3.85 -0.54 -7.05
C VAL A 50 3.56 0.93 -6.71
N ALA A 51 2.98 1.20 -5.53
CA ALA A 51 2.69 2.55 -5.10
C ALA A 51 3.96 3.40 -4.93
N ASP A 52 5.03 2.82 -4.39
CA ASP A 52 6.33 3.47 -4.24
C ASP A 52 6.99 3.80 -5.59
N HIS A 53 6.92 2.88 -6.55
CA HIS A 53 7.45 3.08 -7.90
C HIS A 53 6.68 4.16 -8.66
N ILE A 54 5.35 4.20 -8.55
CA ILE A 54 4.53 5.26 -9.15
C ILE A 54 4.90 6.62 -8.57
N ARG A 55 5.04 6.72 -7.25
CA ARG A 55 5.45 7.97 -6.59
C ARG A 55 6.83 8.43 -7.06
N SER A 56 7.78 7.51 -7.18
CA SER A 56 9.16 7.82 -7.58
C SER A 56 9.31 8.11 -9.08
N ALA A 57 8.45 7.56 -9.92
CA ALA A 57 8.46 7.76 -11.37
C ALA A 57 7.77 9.06 -11.83
N LEU A 58 7.02 9.74 -10.96
CA LEU A 58 6.38 11.02 -11.24
C LEU A 58 7.28 12.24 -10.94
N CYS A 59 8.58 12.02 -10.74
CA CYS A 59 9.61 13.06 -10.63
C CYS A 59 10.11 13.53 -12.00
#